data_AF-A0A1W1GTA9-F1
#
_entry.id   AF-A0A1W1GTA9-F1
#
_cell.length_a   1.000
_cell.length_b   1.000
_cell.length_c   1.000
_cell.angle_alpha   90.00
_cell.angle_beta   90.00
_cell.angle_gamma   90.00
#
_symmetry.space_group_name_H-M   'P 1'
#
loop_
_entity.id
_entity.type
_entity.pdbx_description
1 polymer ?
#
loop_
_entity_poly.entity_id
_entity_poly.type
_entity_poly.pdbx_seq_one_letter_code
_entity_poly.pdbx_strand_id
1 'polypeptide(L)'
;MDMPLLRSRMARIAAVPGLLLALAACAAGESSSPATSSPTIATAPATASTAAPVSASASADSGLAALIQASGVKCSDASKGAGCTAGDVDSGDFYDVELSPACGEQGFFAGVAEDKGVDTLDAVPSTGSRVSTTARLSKGQLVCVQGIGRAGQNPLFYYVVAIPAATVGKCKGSALCETYGDRPISGMKEMGSEACHVAGPGYYAGNCAQGWVSADVLDLFSDGM
;
A
#
# COMPACT_ATOMS: atom_id res chain seq x y z
N MET A 1 6.11 -26.32 -38.48
CA MET A 1 7.33 -25.55 -38.15
C MET A 1 7.40 -24.42 -39.17
N ASP A 2 7.14 -23.18 -38.75
CA ASP A 2 7.35 -22.00 -39.58
C ASP A 2 7.85 -20.86 -38.69
N MET A 3 9.13 -20.52 -38.88
CA MET A 3 9.87 -19.44 -38.23
C MET A 3 9.82 -18.19 -39.12
N PRO A 4 9.39 -17.02 -38.62
CA PRO A 4 9.67 -15.76 -39.30
C PRO A 4 11.03 -15.21 -38.86
N LEU A 5 11.91 -15.06 -39.84
CA LEU A 5 13.22 -14.42 -39.76
C LEU A 5 13.12 -12.89 -39.63
N LEU A 6 14.08 -12.35 -38.86
CA LEU A 6 14.74 -11.05 -38.96
C LEU A 6 13.87 -9.77 -39.02
N ARG A 7 14.03 -8.95 -37.98
CA ARG A 7 14.37 -7.53 -38.18
C ARG A 7 15.17 -6.99 -36.99
N SER A 8 16.48 -7.10 -37.09
CA SER A 8 17.43 -6.36 -36.24
C SER A 8 17.26 -4.87 -36.49
N ARG A 9 16.91 -4.11 -35.45
CA ARG A 9 17.09 -2.66 -35.42
C ARG A 9 18.26 -2.33 -34.50
N MET A 10 19.43 -2.14 -35.09
CA MET A 10 20.52 -1.40 -34.45
C MET A 10 20.09 0.07 -34.33
N ALA A 11 19.84 0.53 -33.11
CA ALA A 11 19.70 1.94 -32.80
C ALA A 11 20.91 2.37 -31.95
N ARG A 12 21.35 3.59 -32.22
CA ARG A 12 22.71 4.09 -32.06
C ARG A 12 23.08 4.39 -30.61
N ILE A 13 24.33 4.09 -30.31
CA ILE A 13 25.10 4.52 -29.15
C ILE A 13 25.18 6.05 -29.13
N ALA A 14 24.77 6.67 -28.04
CA ALA A 14 25.16 8.02 -27.66
C ALA A 14 25.74 7.97 -26.25
N ALA A 15 27.07 7.99 -26.17
CA ALA A 15 27.81 8.20 -24.94
C ALA A 15 27.87 9.71 -24.67
N VAL A 16 27.53 10.13 -23.45
CA VAL A 16 27.89 11.45 -22.92
C VAL A 16 28.59 11.24 -21.57
N PRO A 17 29.77 11.83 -21.34
CA PRO A 17 30.61 11.58 -20.17
C PRO A 17 30.16 12.40 -18.95
N GLY A 18 30.57 11.89 -17.78
CA GLY A 18 30.12 12.36 -16.48
C GLY A 18 30.68 13.69 -15.99
N LEU A 19 30.20 14.07 -14.80
CA LEU A 19 30.86 15.03 -13.93
C LEU A 19 30.75 14.57 -12.47
N LEU A 20 31.89 14.67 -11.80
CA LEU A 20 32.23 14.22 -10.45
C LEU A 20 31.71 15.17 -9.35
N LEU A 21 31.51 14.56 -8.18
CA LEU A 21 31.67 15.07 -6.80
C LEU A 21 31.14 16.47 -6.40
N ALA A 22 30.34 16.48 -5.33
CA ALA A 22 30.77 17.11 -4.08
C ALA A 22 29.96 16.58 -2.88
N LEU A 23 30.68 16.00 -1.91
CA LEU A 23 30.22 15.89 -0.53
C LEU A 23 30.29 17.27 0.12
N ALA A 24 29.27 17.64 0.89
CA ALA A 24 29.40 18.64 1.95
C ALA A 24 28.67 18.14 3.20
N ALA A 25 29.43 18.00 4.27
CA ALA A 25 29.01 17.61 5.61
C ALA A 25 28.69 18.85 6.47
N CYS A 26 27.91 18.60 7.54
CA CYS A 26 27.78 19.30 8.83
C CYS A 26 28.21 20.77 8.98
N ALA A 27 27.35 21.59 9.61
CA ALA A 27 27.57 21.99 11.00
C ALA A 27 26.40 22.83 11.55
N ALA A 28 26.11 22.60 12.82
CA ALA A 28 25.16 23.31 13.65
C ALA A 28 25.49 24.81 13.78
N GLY A 29 24.46 25.65 13.72
CA GLY A 29 24.54 27.04 14.14
C GLY A 29 24.02 27.18 15.56
N GLU A 30 24.92 27.19 16.54
CA GLU A 30 24.68 27.66 17.90
C GLU A 30 24.90 29.18 17.96
N SER A 31 23.87 29.94 18.31
CA SER A 31 23.96 31.38 18.61
C SER A 31 23.64 31.62 20.08
N SER A 32 24.55 32.33 20.75
CA SER A 32 24.49 32.69 22.17
C SER A 32 23.75 34.01 22.43
N SER A 33 23.04 34.02 23.56
CA SER A 33 22.43 35.05 24.46
C SER A 33 22.93 36.53 24.38
N PRO A 34 22.16 37.56 24.84
CA PRO A 34 21.81 37.76 26.26
C PRO A 34 20.44 38.40 26.63
N ALA A 35 20.26 38.47 27.95
CA ALA A 35 19.08 38.69 28.80
C ALA A 35 18.40 40.07 28.73
N THR A 36 17.12 40.17 29.16
CA THR A 36 16.71 41.00 30.32
C THR A 36 15.28 40.70 30.83
N SER A 37 15.16 40.71 32.17
CA SER A 37 14.03 41.17 33.01
C SER A 37 12.70 40.40 33.10
N SER A 38 12.47 39.88 34.31
CA SER A 38 11.19 39.42 34.89
C SER A 38 10.12 40.52 34.96
N PRO A 39 8.83 40.17 35.12
CA PRO A 39 8.34 39.97 36.49
C PRO A 39 7.49 38.70 36.71
N THR A 40 7.60 38.22 37.94
CA THR A 40 6.84 37.16 38.61
C THR A 40 5.32 37.33 38.48
N ILE A 41 4.63 36.35 37.90
CA ILE A 41 3.21 36.05 38.22
C ILE A 41 2.99 34.53 38.24
N ALA A 42 2.53 34.07 39.41
CA ALA A 42 1.74 32.88 39.73
C ALA A 42 2.03 31.53 39.05
N THR A 43 2.54 30.64 39.89
CA THR A 43 2.65 29.19 39.76
C THR A 43 1.31 28.52 39.39
N ALA A 44 1.28 27.85 38.24
CA ALA A 44 0.38 26.73 37.96
C ALA A 44 1.24 25.59 37.39
N PRO A 45 1.11 24.34 37.85
CA PRO A 45 1.89 23.24 37.31
C PRO A 45 1.31 22.89 35.94
N ALA A 46 1.92 23.42 34.87
CA ALA A 46 1.74 22.85 33.55
C ALA A 46 2.55 21.54 33.52
N THR A 47 1.85 20.42 33.73
CA THR A 47 2.32 19.10 33.34
C THR A 47 2.63 19.13 31.84
N ALA A 48 3.90 19.39 31.51
CA ALA A 48 4.43 19.10 30.20
C ALA A 48 4.47 17.59 30.06
N SER A 49 3.36 17.01 29.58
CA SER A 49 3.40 15.68 28.99
C SER A 49 4.30 15.76 27.76
N THR A 50 5.57 15.42 27.95
CA THR A 50 6.40 14.88 26.87
C THR A 50 5.69 13.61 26.40
N ALA A 51 4.79 13.76 25.42
CA ALA A 51 4.24 12.63 24.71
C ALA A 51 5.41 12.00 23.94
N ALA A 52 5.96 10.93 24.52
CA ALA A 52 6.89 10.05 23.83
C ALA A 52 6.21 9.53 22.54
N PRO A 53 6.96 9.33 21.43
CA PRO A 53 6.41 8.78 20.21
C PRO A 53 6.22 7.27 20.41
N VAL A 54 5.18 6.86 21.14
CA VAL A 54 4.95 5.42 21.46
C VAL A 54 3.95 4.75 20.51
N SER A 55 3.34 5.48 19.57
CA SER A 55 2.14 4.96 18.87
C SER A 55 2.32 4.67 17.39
N ALA A 56 3.47 4.95 16.77
CA ALA A 56 3.69 4.70 15.34
C ALA A 56 4.27 3.30 15.06
N SER A 57 5.17 2.80 15.92
CA SER A 57 5.77 1.47 15.75
C SER A 57 4.81 0.34 16.14
N ALA A 58 4.11 0.47 17.28
CA ALA A 58 3.15 -0.53 17.72
C ALA A 58 1.95 -0.67 16.78
N SER A 59 1.49 0.43 16.17
CA SER A 59 0.42 0.41 15.18
C SER A 59 0.89 -0.19 13.85
N ALA A 60 2.11 0.10 13.41
CA ALA A 60 2.71 -0.51 12.23
C ALA A 60 2.90 -2.03 12.37
N ASP A 61 3.43 -2.48 13.51
CA ASP A 61 3.63 -3.91 13.79
C ASP A 61 2.29 -4.66 13.89
N SER A 62 1.28 -4.05 14.51
CA SER A 62 -0.07 -4.61 14.58
C SER A 62 -0.76 -4.66 13.20
N GLY A 63 -0.55 -3.64 12.37
CA GLY A 63 -1.10 -3.56 11.02
C GLY A 63 -0.50 -4.60 10.08
N LEU A 64 0.82 -4.85 10.18
CA LEU A 64 1.49 -5.86 9.39
C LEU A 64 1.03 -7.28 9.77
N ALA A 65 0.92 -7.58 11.06
CA ALA A 65 0.42 -8.88 11.52
C ALA A 65 -1.02 -9.14 11.04
N ALA A 66 -1.89 -8.14 11.12
CA ALA A 66 -3.26 -8.23 10.62
C ALA A 66 -3.30 -8.43 9.10
N LEU A 67 -2.44 -7.73 8.35
CA LEU A 67 -2.32 -7.89 6.90
C LEU A 67 -1.85 -9.30 6.51
N ILE A 68 -0.83 -9.84 7.20
CA ILE A 68 -0.36 -11.22 6.95
C ILE A 68 -1.49 -12.22 7.18
N GLN A 69 -2.22 -12.08 8.29
CA GLN A 69 -3.35 -12.95 8.61
C GLN A 69 -4.46 -12.83 7.56
N ALA A 70 -4.86 -11.62 7.19
CA ALA A 70 -5.99 -11.40 6.30
C ALA A 70 -5.69 -11.71 4.82
N SER A 71 -4.44 -11.63 4.41
CA SER A 71 -3.99 -12.00 3.06
C SER A 71 -3.65 -13.47 2.91
N GLY A 72 -3.57 -14.22 4.02
CA GLY A 72 -3.28 -15.65 4.00
C GLY A 72 -1.85 -16.01 3.57
N VAL A 73 -0.95 -15.03 3.54
CA VAL A 73 0.44 -15.25 3.13
C VAL A 73 1.28 -15.85 4.25
N LYS A 74 2.34 -16.57 3.86
CA LYS A 74 3.30 -17.15 4.79
C LYS A 74 4.62 -16.41 4.67
N CYS A 75 5.11 -15.85 5.78
CA CYS A 75 6.37 -15.12 5.82
C CYS A 75 7.41 -15.87 6.66
N SER A 76 8.66 -15.89 6.18
CA SER A 76 9.79 -16.42 6.95
C SER A 76 10.12 -15.57 8.19
N ASP A 77 9.94 -14.25 8.10
CA ASP A 77 10.00 -13.31 9.23
C ASP A 77 8.73 -12.45 9.21
N ALA A 78 7.70 -12.91 9.92
CA ALA A 78 6.40 -12.25 9.97
C ALA A 78 6.45 -10.87 10.66
N SER A 79 7.36 -10.67 11.60
CA SER A 79 7.52 -9.39 12.29
C SER A 79 8.05 -8.29 11.38
N LYS A 80 8.77 -8.66 10.31
CA LYS A 80 9.26 -7.72 9.29
C LYS A 80 8.52 -7.81 7.96
N GLY A 81 7.58 -8.74 7.81
CA GLY A 81 6.91 -8.99 6.52
C GLY A 81 7.90 -9.43 5.44
N ALA A 82 8.96 -10.15 5.83
CA ALA A 82 10.06 -10.51 4.93
C ALA A 82 10.00 -11.99 4.52
N GLY A 83 10.36 -12.24 3.26
CA GLY A 83 10.27 -13.57 2.65
C GLY A 83 8.85 -14.11 2.69
N CYS A 84 7.86 -13.28 2.33
CA CYS A 84 6.47 -13.68 2.26
C CYS A 84 6.16 -14.36 0.93
N THR A 85 5.32 -15.39 0.99
CA THR A 85 4.87 -16.17 -0.17
C THR A 85 3.38 -16.42 -0.11
N ALA A 86 2.76 -16.52 -1.29
CA ALA A 86 1.38 -16.97 -1.47
C ALA A 86 1.34 -18.14 -2.45
N GLY A 87 0.28 -18.93 -2.41
CA GLY A 87 0.13 -20.12 -3.26
C GLY A 87 0.77 -21.38 -2.66
N ASP A 88 1.18 -22.30 -3.52
CA ASP A 88 1.72 -23.60 -3.14
C ASP A 88 3.22 -23.67 -3.47
N VAL A 89 4.04 -23.47 -2.43
CA VAL A 89 5.50 -23.52 -2.52
C VAL A 89 6.00 -24.93 -2.85
N ASP A 90 5.29 -25.98 -2.40
CA ASP A 90 5.75 -27.35 -2.56
C ASP A 90 5.60 -27.84 -4.02
N SER A 91 4.59 -27.34 -4.74
CA SER A 91 4.42 -27.61 -6.19
C SER A 91 5.16 -26.63 -7.10
N GLY A 92 5.73 -25.56 -6.55
CA GLY A 92 6.39 -24.50 -7.30
C GLY A 92 5.42 -23.49 -7.92
N ASP A 93 4.13 -23.57 -7.59
CA ASP A 93 3.10 -22.60 -8.00
C ASP A 93 2.85 -21.60 -6.87
N PHE A 94 3.88 -20.78 -6.64
CA PHE A 94 3.88 -19.75 -5.60
C PHE A 94 4.29 -18.40 -6.15
N TYR A 95 3.99 -17.38 -5.36
CA TYR A 95 4.30 -16.00 -5.66
C TYR A 95 5.13 -15.43 -4.51
N ASP A 96 6.19 -14.69 -4.85
CA ASP A 96 6.89 -13.85 -3.90
C ASP A 96 5.98 -12.66 -3.57
N VAL A 97 5.76 -12.41 -2.28
CA VAL A 97 4.87 -11.37 -1.81
C VAL A 97 5.67 -10.26 -1.12
N GLU A 98 5.43 -9.04 -1.58
CA GLU A 98 5.85 -7.82 -0.89
C GLU A 98 4.65 -7.19 -0.20
N LEU A 99 4.77 -6.86 1.08
CA LEU A 99 3.68 -6.28 1.89
C LEU A 99 3.99 -4.83 2.26
N SER A 100 2.96 -3.98 2.18
CA SER A 100 2.99 -2.59 2.61
C SER A 100 1.68 -2.28 3.35
N PRO A 101 1.65 -2.33 4.69
CA PRO A 101 0.41 -2.15 5.45
C PRO A 101 -0.15 -0.72 5.39
N ALA A 102 0.70 0.28 5.15
CA ALA A 102 0.31 1.68 5.17
C ALA A 102 -0.22 2.15 3.81
N CYS A 103 -1.42 2.74 3.84
CA CYS A 103 -2.15 3.32 2.72
C CYS A 103 -2.28 4.85 2.89
N GLY A 104 -1.18 5.49 3.28
CA GLY A 104 -1.09 6.93 3.57
C GLY A 104 -0.85 7.78 2.32
N GLU A 105 -0.27 8.98 2.49
CA GLU A 105 -0.03 9.91 1.37
C GLU A 105 0.88 9.35 0.26
N GLN A 106 1.81 8.46 0.64
CA GLN A 106 2.69 7.73 -0.28
C GLN A 106 2.18 6.31 -0.59
N GLY A 107 0.91 6.04 -0.28
CA GLY A 107 0.28 4.75 -0.53
C GLY A 107 0.28 4.41 -2.02
N PHE A 108 0.24 3.11 -2.31
CA PHE A 108 0.08 2.63 -3.66
C PHE A 108 -1.40 2.41 -3.94
N PHE A 109 -1.97 3.16 -4.88
CA PHE A 109 -3.41 3.16 -5.14
C PHE A 109 -3.72 2.60 -6.52
N ALA A 110 -4.93 2.10 -6.66
CA ALA A 110 -5.43 1.59 -7.92
C ALA A 110 -6.93 1.82 -8.04
N GLY A 111 -7.40 1.71 -9.28
CA GLY A 111 -8.81 1.72 -9.62
C GLY A 111 -9.21 0.41 -10.29
N VAL A 112 -10.38 -0.13 -9.97
CA VAL A 112 -10.93 -1.29 -10.68
C VAL A 112 -11.26 -0.88 -12.12
N ALA A 113 -10.54 -1.44 -13.09
CA ALA A 113 -10.68 -1.13 -14.51
C ALA A 113 -11.74 -2.00 -15.21
N GLU A 114 -11.92 -3.23 -14.72
CA GLU A 114 -12.79 -4.23 -15.33
C GLU A 114 -14.27 -3.78 -15.37
N ASP A 115 -14.88 -3.87 -16.55
CA ASP A 115 -16.23 -3.33 -16.80
C ASP A 115 -17.30 -3.95 -15.91
N LYS A 116 -17.15 -5.24 -15.59
CA LYS A 116 -18.08 -5.99 -14.74
C LYS A 116 -17.73 -5.92 -13.25
N GLY A 117 -16.72 -5.14 -12.89
CA GLY A 117 -16.08 -5.22 -11.58
C GLY A 117 -15.28 -6.50 -11.39
N VAL A 118 -14.74 -6.68 -10.19
CA VAL A 118 -13.84 -7.79 -9.84
C VAL A 118 -14.24 -8.42 -8.51
N ASP A 119 -14.08 -9.74 -8.41
CA ASP A 119 -14.16 -10.46 -7.15
C ASP A 119 -12.80 -10.39 -6.43
N THR A 120 -12.79 -9.95 -5.17
CA THR A 120 -11.61 -10.08 -4.32
C THR A 120 -11.59 -11.47 -3.70
N LEU A 121 -10.40 -12.05 -3.53
CA LEU A 121 -10.22 -13.45 -3.08
C LEU A 121 -9.50 -13.51 -1.73
N ASP A 122 -9.79 -14.54 -0.93
CA ASP A 122 -9.15 -14.75 0.37
C ASP A 122 -7.72 -15.30 0.29
N ALA A 123 -7.31 -15.81 -0.87
CA ALA A 123 -5.94 -16.22 -1.17
C ALA A 123 -5.63 -16.05 -2.66
N VAL A 124 -4.34 -16.03 -3.01
CA VAL A 124 -3.91 -16.05 -4.41
C VAL A 124 -4.28 -17.41 -5.03
N PRO A 125 -4.98 -17.44 -6.18
CA PRO A 125 -5.25 -18.68 -6.91
C PRO A 125 -3.95 -19.41 -7.26
N SER A 126 -3.89 -20.69 -6.91
CA SER A 126 -2.82 -21.62 -7.25
C SER A 126 -3.41 -22.99 -7.60
N THR A 127 -2.63 -23.83 -8.25
CA THR A 127 -3.02 -25.14 -8.75
C THR A 127 -3.54 -26.01 -7.61
N GLY A 128 -4.80 -26.47 -7.73
CA GLY A 128 -5.44 -27.31 -6.72
C GLY A 128 -6.00 -26.55 -5.49
N SER A 129 -5.75 -25.25 -5.38
CA SER A 129 -6.29 -24.43 -4.29
C SER A 129 -7.75 -24.08 -4.50
N ARG A 130 -8.49 -24.04 -3.39
CA ARG A 130 -9.85 -23.47 -3.35
C ARG A 130 -9.76 -22.09 -2.73
N VAL A 131 -10.08 -21.08 -3.52
CA VAL A 131 -10.19 -19.68 -3.08
C VAL A 131 -11.66 -19.31 -2.98
N SER A 132 -11.99 -18.46 -2.02
CA SER A 132 -13.34 -17.92 -1.84
C SER A 132 -13.35 -16.44 -2.15
N THR A 133 -14.43 -15.98 -2.77
CA THR A 133 -14.71 -14.55 -2.91
C THR A 133 -14.93 -13.94 -1.52
N THR A 134 -14.24 -12.83 -1.24
CA THR A 134 -14.40 -12.03 -0.02
C THR A 134 -15.33 -10.85 -0.23
N ALA A 135 -15.37 -10.28 -1.44
CA ALA A 135 -16.28 -9.22 -1.85
C ALA A 135 -16.26 -9.06 -3.39
N ARG A 136 -17.22 -8.29 -3.91
CA ARG A 136 -17.29 -7.84 -5.30
C ARG A 136 -17.11 -6.33 -5.33
N LEU A 137 -16.03 -5.86 -5.97
CA LEU A 137 -15.77 -4.45 -6.21
C LEU A 137 -16.32 -4.04 -7.59
N SER A 138 -17.00 -2.90 -7.67
CA SER A 138 -17.51 -2.36 -8.93
C SER A 138 -16.40 -1.69 -9.75
N LYS A 139 -16.63 -1.54 -11.07
CA LYS A 139 -15.78 -0.70 -11.93
C LYS A 139 -15.64 0.71 -11.33
N GLY A 140 -14.42 1.24 -11.36
CA GLY A 140 -14.11 2.56 -10.83
C GLY A 140 -14.02 2.60 -9.31
N GLN A 141 -14.01 1.45 -8.62
CA GLN A 141 -13.78 1.43 -7.17
C GLN A 141 -12.31 1.78 -6.91
N LEU A 142 -12.09 2.78 -6.06
CA LEU A 142 -10.75 3.11 -5.55
C LEU A 142 -10.32 2.08 -4.51
N VAL A 143 -9.08 1.61 -4.62
CA VAL A 143 -8.46 0.71 -3.66
C VAL A 143 -7.04 1.16 -3.31
N CYS A 144 -6.59 0.80 -2.12
CA CYS A 144 -5.18 0.79 -1.77
C CYS A 144 -4.61 -0.61 -1.95
N VAL A 145 -3.42 -0.70 -2.53
CA VAL A 145 -2.64 -1.92 -2.66
C VAL A 145 -1.75 -2.08 -1.42
N GLN A 146 -1.98 -3.15 -0.67
CA GLN A 146 -1.20 -3.50 0.52
C GLN A 146 -0.29 -4.71 0.32
N GLY A 147 -0.45 -5.43 -0.80
CA GLY A 147 0.41 -6.57 -1.13
C GLY A 147 0.60 -6.73 -2.62
N ILE A 148 1.78 -7.18 -3.03
CA ILE A 148 2.10 -7.46 -4.43
C ILE A 148 2.61 -8.90 -4.53
N GLY A 149 1.84 -9.78 -5.17
CA GLY A 149 2.24 -11.14 -5.50
C GLY A 149 2.90 -11.17 -6.88
N ARG A 150 4.17 -11.58 -6.93
CA ARG A 150 4.99 -11.62 -8.15
C ARG A 150 5.41 -13.03 -8.51
N ALA A 151 5.47 -13.29 -9.81
CA ALA A 151 6.26 -14.39 -10.37
C ALA A 151 7.53 -13.80 -10.98
N GLY A 152 8.66 -13.96 -10.29
CA GLY A 152 9.88 -13.23 -10.61
C GLY A 152 9.67 -11.72 -10.48
N GLN A 153 9.91 -10.97 -11.56
CA GLN A 153 9.75 -9.51 -11.55
C GLN A 153 8.33 -9.04 -11.91
N ASN A 154 7.46 -9.94 -12.40
CA ASN A 154 6.16 -9.58 -12.92
C ASN A 154 5.10 -9.63 -11.80
N PRO A 155 4.45 -8.50 -11.46
CA PRO A 155 3.31 -8.53 -10.56
C PRO A 155 2.13 -9.19 -11.27
N LEU A 156 1.54 -10.20 -10.63
CA LEU A 156 0.41 -10.95 -11.17
C LEU A 156 -0.84 -10.77 -10.31
N PHE A 157 -0.66 -10.50 -9.01
CA PHE A 157 -1.74 -10.27 -8.09
C PHE A 157 -1.46 -9.10 -7.16
N TYR A 158 -2.52 -8.39 -6.78
CA TYR A 158 -2.48 -7.36 -5.76
C TYR A 158 -3.42 -7.73 -4.62
N TYR A 159 -2.94 -7.60 -3.39
CA TYR A 159 -3.82 -7.59 -2.22
C TYR A 159 -4.29 -6.18 -2.01
N VAL A 160 -5.59 -5.97 -2.10
CA VAL A 160 -6.19 -4.63 -2.09
C VAL A 160 -7.18 -4.48 -0.96
N VAL A 161 -7.36 -3.25 -0.52
CA VAL A 161 -8.42 -2.82 0.38
C VAL A 161 -9.17 -1.64 -0.23
N ALA A 162 -10.49 -1.73 -0.31
CA ALA A 162 -11.35 -0.63 -0.71
C ALA A 162 -11.41 0.40 0.42
N ILE A 163 -11.03 1.63 0.11
CA ILE A 163 -10.92 2.72 1.09
C ILE A 163 -11.80 3.90 0.66
N PRO A 164 -12.29 4.72 1.60
CA PRO A 164 -13.11 5.87 1.24
C PRO A 164 -12.28 6.91 0.46
N ALA A 165 -12.71 7.28 -0.74
CA ALA A 165 -11.94 8.15 -1.63
C ALA A 165 -11.62 9.53 -1.03
N ALA A 166 -12.50 10.04 -0.18
CA ALA A 166 -12.30 11.30 0.54
C ALA A 166 -11.08 11.31 1.48
N THR A 167 -10.53 10.14 1.81
CA THR A 167 -9.39 9.99 2.74
C THR A 167 -8.05 10.05 2.03
N VAL A 168 -8.04 9.88 0.70
CA VAL A 168 -6.84 10.04 -0.12
C VAL A 168 -6.68 11.53 -0.38
N GLY A 169 -5.69 12.18 0.26
CA GLY A 169 -5.50 13.63 0.16
C GLY A 169 -5.41 14.13 -1.29
N LYS A 170 -4.79 13.32 -2.15
CA LYS A 170 -4.66 13.56 -3.58
C LYS A 170 -5.96 13.38 -4.38
N CYS A 171 -6.96 12.67 -3.86
CA CYS A 171 -8.26 12.54 -4.52
C CYS A 171 -9.05 13.85 -4.55
N LYS A 172 -8.90 14.69 -3.53
CA LYS A 172 -9.79 15.84 -3.28
C LYS A 172 -9.73 16.86 -4.42
N GLY A 173 -10.81 16.95 -5.20
CA GLY A 173 -10.95 17.91 -6.29
C GLY A 173 -10.22 17.53 -7.59
N SER A 174 -9.83 16.26 -7.75
CA SER A 174 -9.16 15.75 -8.95
C SER A 174 -10.13 14.96 -9.84
N ALA A 175 -9.88 14.98 -11.16
CA ALA A 175 -10.60 14.13 -12.13
C ALA A 175 -10.36 12.62 -11.90
N LEU A 176 -9.28 12.28 -11.18
CA LEU A 176 -8.99 10.90 -10.84
C LEU A 176 -10.09 10.32 -9.97
N CYS A 177 -10.69 11.10 -9.06
CA CYS A 177 -11.69 10.57 -8.15
C CYS A 177 -13.14 10.72 -8.63
N GLU A 178 -13.31 11.45 -9.74
CA GLU A 178 -14.45 11.27 -10.62
C GLU A 178 -14.39 9.89 -11.28
N THR A 179 -13.21 9.49 -11.78
CA THR A 179 -13.00 8.19 -12.45
C THR A 179 -13.01 7.02 -11.46
N TYR A 180 -12.22 7.11 -10.39
CA TYR A 180 -12.01 6.10 -9.37
C TYR A 180 -12.33 6.63 -7.98
N GLY A 181 -13.41 6.17 -7.38
CA GLY A 181 -13.83 6.66 -6.08
C GLY A 181 -14.66 5.65 -5.31
N ASP A 182 -15.51 6.14 -4.43
CA ASP A 182 -16.47 5.29 -3.72
C ASP A 182 -17.47 4.72 -4.73
N ARG A 183 -17.62 3.39 -4.74
CA ARG A 183 -18.58 2.67 -5.57
C ARG A 183 -19.32 1.63 -4.73
N PRO A 184 -20.45 1.10 -5.23
CA PRO A 184 -21.11 0.00 -4.56
C PRO A 184 -20.20 -1.23 -4.46
N ILE A 185 -20.16 -1.82 -3.27
CA ILE A 185 -19.51 -3.10 -2.98
C ILE A 185 -20.60 -4.09 -2.60
N SER A 186 -20.48 -5.33 -3.07
CA SER A 186 -21.47 -6.38 -2.81
C SER A 186 -20.81 -7.70 -2.42
N GLY A 187 -21.60 -8.66 -1.93
CA GLY A 187 -21.12 -10.01 -1.64
C GLY A 187 -20.03 -10.10 -0.57
N MET A 188 -20.01 -9.15 0.38
CA MET A 188 -19.07 -9.14 1.50
C MET A 188 -19.23 -10.43 2.31
N LYS A 189 -18.16 -11.22 2.41
CA LYS A 189 -18.10 -12.50 3.14
C LYS A 189 -18.34 -12.29 4.63
N GLU A 190 -17.75 -11.23 5.18
CA GLU A 190 -17.99 -10.79 6.55
C GLU A 190 -18.80 -9.48 6.52
N MET A 191 -19.96 -9.47 7.18
CA MET A 191 -20.74 -8.24 7.38
C MET A 191 -20.57 -7.76 8.83
N GLY A 192 -19.49 -7.02 9.07
CA GLY A 192 -19.33 -6.23 10.29
C GLY A 192 -20.35 -5.09 10.35
N SER A 193 -20.77 -4.71 11.56
CA SER A 193 -21.69 -3.58 11.79
C SER A 193 -21.03 -2.20 11.63
N GLU A 194 -19.71 -2.14 11.61
CA GLU A 194 -18.93 -0.92 11.51
C GLU A 194 -18.49 -0.68 10.06
N ALA A 195 -18.82 0.50 9.52
CA ALA A 195 -18.39 0.87 8.18
C ALA A 195 -16.86 1.02 8.09
N CYS A 196 -16.31 0.80 6.90
CA CYS A 196 -14.91 1.08 6.62
C CYS A 196 -14.60 2.56 6.89
N HIS A 197 -13.59 2.83 7.72
CA HIS A 197 -13.21 4.18 8.12
C HIS A 197 -11.71 4.28 8.41
N VAL A 198 -11.22 5.51 8.51
CA VAL A 198 -9.82 5.79 8.85
C VAL A 198 -9.60 5.54 10.34
N ALA A 199 -8.74 4.58 10.68
CA ALA A 199 -8.32 4.30 12.05
C ALA A 199 -7.08 5.11 12.46
N GLY A 200 -6.29 5.56 11.48
CA GLY A 200 -5.11 6.39 11.65
C GLY A 200 -4.53 6.78 10.29
N PRO A 201 -3.46 7.60 10.23
CA PRO A 201 -2.85 8.00 8.97
C PRO A 201 -2.44 6.78 8.13
N GLY A 202 -3.16 6.53 7.03
CA GLY A 202 -2.92 5.39 6.16
C GLY A 202 -3.38 4.02 6.69
N TYR A 203 -4.13 3.98 7.79
CA TYR A 203 -4.68 2.74 8.34
C TYR A 203 -6.21 2.81 8.35
N TYR A 204 -6.83 1.70 7.95
CA TYR A 204 -8.28 1.58 7.83
C TYR A 204 -8.78 0.43 8.70
N ALA A 205 -9.96 0.62 9.30
CA ALA A 205 -10.61 -0.37 10.15
C ALA A 205 -12.12 -0.43 9.87
N GLY A 206 -12.78 -1.36 10.55
CA GLY A 206 -14.17 -1.72 10.28
C GLY A 206 -14.28 -2.66 9.08
N ASN A 207 -15.43 -2.64 8.42
CA ASN A 207 -15.76 -3.59 7.37
C ASN A 207 -15.27 -3.12 5.98
N CYS A 208 -13.95 -2.98 5.82
CA CYS A 208 -13.32 -2.65 4.54
C CYS A 208 -13.26 -3.90 3.65
N ALA A 209 -13.77 -3.81 2.43
CA ALA A 209 -13.68 -4.89 1.47
C ALA A 209 -12.22 -5.10 1.06
N GLN A 210 -11.71 -6.31 1.17
CA GLN A 210 -10.30 -6.61 0.89
C GLN A 210 -10.10 -8.01 0.36
N GLY A 211 -9.01 -8.20 -0.39
CA GLY A 211 -8.60 -9.50 -0.90
C GLY A 211 -7.66 -9.40 -2.09
N TRP A 212 -7.26 -10.56 -2.60
CA TRP A 212 -6.44 -10.68 -3.80
C TRP A 212 -7.25 -10.47 -5.07
N VAL A 213 -6.69 -9.72 -6.00
CA VAL A 213 -7.21 -9.51 -7.36
C VAL A 213 -6.09 -9.65 -8.37
N SER A 214 -6.41 -10.05 -9.59
CA SER A 214 -5.44 -10.09 -10.68
C SER A 214 -4.90 -8.68 -10.99
N ALA A 215 -3.66 -8.59 -11.45
CA ALA A 215 -3.03 -7.31 -11.76
C ALA A 215 -3.62 -6.61 -12.99
N ASP A 216 -4.14 -7.37 -13.95
CA ASP A 216 -4.65 -6.88 -15.25
C ASP A 216 -6.03 -6.20 -15.17
N VAL A 217 -6.75 -6.36 -14.06
CA VAL A 217 -8.07 -5.74 -13.83
C VAL A 217 -7.98 -4.43 -13.06
N LEU A 218 -6.76 -3.96 -12.75
CA LEU A 218 -6.51 -2.73 -12.03
C LEU A 218 -5.75 -1.72 -12.89
N ASP A 219 -6.18 -0.46 -12.83
CA ASP A 219 -5.38 0.67 -13.26
C ASP A 219 -4.59 1.19 -12.06
N LEU A 220 -3.25 1.09 -12.11
CA LEU A 220 -2.36 1.45 -11.02
C LEU A 220 -1.93 2.92 -11.12
N PHE A 221 -1.87 3.59 -9.98
CA PHE A 221 -1.37 4.96 -9.87
C PHE A 221 -0.36 5.03 -8.71
N SER A 222 0.93 5.12 -9.06
CA SER A 222 2.03 5.29 -8.10
C SER A 222 2.23 6.76 -7.69
N ASP A 223 2.95 6.98 -6.59
CA ASP A 223 3.25 8.28 -5.96
C ASP A 223 2.02 9.06 -5.47
N GLY A 224 0.88 8.40 -5.28
CA GLY A 224 -0.36 8.99 -4.81
C GLY A 224 -1.13 9.79 -5.87
N MET A 225 -0.53 10.06 -7.03
CA MET A 225 -1.03 10.63 -8.31
C MET A 225 0.22 11.03 -9.10
#